data_AF-A0A2W5SA68-F1
#
_entry.id   AF-A0A2W5SA68-F1
#
_cell.length_a   1.000
_cell.length_b   1.000
_cell.length_c   1.000
_cell.angle_alpha   90.00
_cell.angle_beta   90.00
_cell.angle_gamma   90.00
#
_symmetry.space_group_name_H-M   'P 1'
#
loop_
_entity.id
_entity.type
_entity.pdbx_description
1 polymer ?
#
loop_
_entity_poly.entity_id
_entity_poly.type
_entity_poly.pdbx_seq_one_letter_code
_entity_poly.pdbx_strand_id
1 'polypeptide(L)'
;MSGLAFRSCSASADAIRMHLEACEAGFVPPLGQRVAIADYAAQLAQSAWLSEAWEEGNLVGLVAVYCNDPDRILAFVSNVSVHPDHRRRGIARHLLSEAIFHIRGRQFARIELRSDIRAPKAVALYQSMGFDSIGQDGTALTMRLDLQEEIGMTAPRDYDAEFQDTADHKYAYDFDFDVMHGYMMRAYEAFRRPGNVLELGSYKGDFTRRLLGTHDDITCVEASAMAVDVARERLGDTVTLVHALFEEAELPQRYDNVILAHVLEHLEDPVGTLRRINDEWLADGGRLFLVCPNANAPSRQIAVKMGLISHNAAITASEAEHGHRITYSLDTLERDAVAAGLNVVCRSGIFFKALANFQWDRLLKTDIISPAYLDGCYALGQQYPDLCSSIYLICERGRT
;
A
#
# COMPACT_ATOMS: atom_id res chain seq x y z
N MET A 1 4.28 23.45 -13.30
CA MET A 1 5.59 22.81 -13.53
C MET A 1 6.19 22.51 -12.16
N SER A 2 6.09 21.27 -11.67
CA SER A 2 6.68 20.85 -10.39
C SER A 2 7.54 19.63 -10.66
N GLY A 3 8.85 19.85 -10.79
CA GLY A 3 9.83 18.83 -11.16
C GLY A 3 10.52 18.19 -9.95
N LEU A 4 9.81 18.05 -8.82
CA LEU A 4 10.36 17.46 -7.61
C LEU A 4 10.51 15.94 -7.78
N ALA A 5 11.72 15.42 -7.61
CA ALA A 5 12.06 14.01 -7.72
C ALA A 5 12.65 13.50 -6.41
N PHE A 6 12.15 12.38 -5.90
CA PHE A 6 12.66 11.74 -4.70
C PHE A 6 13.61 10.60 -5.07
N ARG A 7 14.73 10.48 -4.36
CA ARG A 7 15.80 9.49 -4.60
C ARG A 7 16.40 9.04 -3.27
N SER A 8 17.21 8.00 -3.33
CA SER A 8 17.96 7.52 -2.17
C SER A 8 19.39 7.22 -2.56
N CYS A 9 20.34 7.57 -1.70
CA CYS A 9 21.78 7.28 -1.85
C CYS A 9 22.36 7.64 -3.23
N SER A 10 21.93 8.77 -3.81
CA SER A 10 22.38 9.27 -5.11
C SER A 10 23.16 10.59 -5.04
N ALA A 11 23.06 11.32 -3.92
CA ALA A 11 23.74 12.59 -3.73
C ALA A 11 25.26 12.42 -3.57
N SER A 12 26.02 13.19 -4.35
CA SER A 12 27.47 13.30 -4.16
C SER A 12 27.79 14.11 -2.90
N ALA A 13 29.00 13.94 -2.37
CA ALA A 13 29.49 14.76 -1.26
C ALA A 13 29.39 16.27 -1.55
N ASP A 14 29.66 16.69 -2.79
CA ASP A 14 29.52 18.09 -3.22
C ASP A 14 28.07 18.58 -3.20
N ALA A 15 27.12 17.75 -3.67
CA ALA A 15 25.70 18.10 -3.65
C ALA A 15 25.18 18.23 -2.21
N ILE A 16 25.60 17.32 -1.32
CA ILE A 16 25.28 17.38 0.11
C ILE A 16 25.87 18.64 0.74
N ARG A 17 27.15 18.95 0.46
CA ARG A 17 27.82 20.14 0.98
C ARG A 17 27.07 21.42 0.59
N MET A 18 26.76 21.59 -0.70
CA MET A 18 26.02 22.75 -1.21
C MET A 18 24.63 22.87 -0.55
N HIS A 19 23.91 21.75 -0.40
CA HIS A 19 22.62 21.72 0.28
C HIS A 19 22.72 22.14 1.75
N LEU A 20 23.71 21.61 2.47
CA LEU A 20 23.93 21.89 3.89
C LEU A 20 24.32 23.36 4.12
N GLU A 21 25.18 23.93 3.27
CA GLU A 21 25.52 25.36 3.28
C GLU A 21 24.26 26.22 3.07
N ALA A 22 23.41 25.87 2.12
CA ALA A 22 22.14 26.59 1.89
C ALA A 22 21.14 26.45 3.06
N CYS A 23 21.25 25.37 3.85
CA CYS A 23 20.35 25.10 4.97
C CYS A 23 20.91 25.53 6.34
N GLU A 24 22.19 25.94 6.43
CA GLU A 24 22.91 26.04 7.70
C GLU A 24 22.24 26.97 8.72
N ALA A 25 21.65 28.07 8.25
CA ALA A 25 20.95 29.05 9.09
C ALA A 25 19.63 28.52 9.67
N GLY A 26 19.13 27.39 9.17
CA GLY A 26 17.98 26.68 9.72
C GLY A 26 18.30 25.84 10.96
N PHE A 27 19.57 25.59 11.25
CA PHE A 27 20.01 24.85 12.43
C PHE A 27 20.24 25.81 13.60
N VAL A 28 20.03 25.31 14.82
CA VAL A 28 20.27 26.07 16.05
C VAL A 28 21.26 25.28 16.92
N PRO A 29 22.49 25.80 17.16
CA PRO A 29 23.14 26.89 16.42
C PRO A 29 23.37 26.52 14.93
N PRO A 30 23.71 27.49 14.06
CA PRO A 30 23.96 27.23 12.64
C PRO A 30 24.94 26.07 12.41
N LEU A 31 24.70 25.28 11.36
CA LEU A 31 25.38 23.99 11.18
C LEU A 31 26.91 24.12 11.12
N GLY A 32 27.43 25.13 10.41
CA GLY A 32 28.87 25.39 10.30
C GLY A 32 29.57 25.76 11.62
N GLN A 33 28.82 26.11 12.67
CA GLN A 33 29.36 26.31 14.02
C GLN A 33 29.51 25.00 14.80
N ARG A 34 28.89 23.92 14.32
CA ARG A 34 28.83 22.61 14.99
C ARG A 34 29.81 21.62 14.36
N VAL A 35 29.97 21.68 13.05
CA VAL A 35 30.77 20.75 12.25
C VAL A 35 31.43 21.47 11.07
N ALA A 36 32.55 20.95 10.57
CA ALA A 36 33.06 21.33 9.26
C ALA A 36 32.14 20.75 8.17
N ILE A 37 31.38 21.60 7.46
CA ILE A 37 30.32 21.15 6.55
C ILE A 37 30.85 20.23 5.44
N ALA A 38 32.05 20.51 4.90
CA ALA A 38 32.66 19.68 3.88
C ALA A 38 32.96 18.26 4.39
N ASP A 39 33.57 18.13 5.56
CA ASP A 39 33.88 16.82 6.17
C ASP A 39 32.60 16.07 6.54
N TYR A 40 31.61 16.79 7.08
CA TYR A 40 30.32 16.21 7.42
C TYR A 40 29.58 15.70 6.17
N ALA A 41 29.58 16.46 5.08
CA ALA A 41 28.98 16.05 3.82
C ALA A 41 29.66 14.80 3.24
N ALA A 42 31.00 14.73 3.28
CA ALA A 42 31.75 13.55 2.87
C ALA A 42 31.40 12.32 3.73
N GLN A 43 31.30 12.49 5.05
CA GLN A 43 30.92 11.42 5.96
C GLN A 43 29.50 10.90 5.69
N LEU A 44 28.53 11.79 5.45
CA LEU A 44 27.16 11.41 5.11
C LEU A 44 27.11 10.64 3.79
N ALA A 45 27.79 11.12 2.74
CA ALA A 45 27.83 10.45 1.44
C ALA A 45 28.43 9.03 1.53
N GLN A 46 29.39 8.81 2.44
CA GLN A 46 30.08 7.54 2.57
C GLN A 46 29.34 6.53 3.46
N SER A 47 28.77 6.99 4.57
CA SER A 47 28.41 6.11 5.70
C SER A 47 26.95 6.16 6.11
N ALA A 48 26.19 7.15 5.62
CA ALA A 48 24.76 7.26 5.92
C ALA A 48 23.92 6.72 4.76
N TRP A 49 22.75 6.18 5.08
CA TRP A 49 21.69 6.04 4.09
C TRP A 49 20.98 7.39 3.94
N LEU A 50 20.76 7.80 2.69
CA LEU A 50 20.23 9.12 2.35
C LEU A 50 18.85 8.99 1.70
N SER A 51 17.91 9.81 2.17
CA SER A 51 16.64 10.11 1.49
C SER A 51 16.69 11.54 0.99
N GLU A 52 16.43 11.73 -0.30
CA GLU A 52 16.79 12.94 -1.04
C GLU A 52 15.62 13.48 -1.84
N ALA A 53 15.43 14.79 -1.83
CA ALA A 53 14.51 15.49 -2.72
C ALA A 53 15.30 16.40 -3.68
N TRP A 54 15.02 16.29 -4.96
CA TRP A 54 15.72 16.99 -6.05
C TRP A 54 14.76 17.83 -6.86
N GLU A 55 15.15 19.05 -7.22
CA GLU A 55 14.42 19.88 -8.20
C GLU A 55 15.42 20.53 -9.15
N GLU A 56 15.21 20.36 -10.46
CA GLU A 56 16.08 20.91 -11.53
C GLU A 56 17.57 20.57 -11.35
N GLY A 57 17.87 19.38 -10.82
CA GLY A 57 19.24 18.92 -10.58
C GLY A 57 19.86 19.40 -9.26
N ASN A 58 19.15 20.19 -8.46
CA ASN A 58 19.60 20.65 -7.16
C ASN A 58 19.02 19.80 -6.03
N LEU A 59 19.84 19.47 -5.02
CA LEU A 59 19.38 18.80 -3.81
C LEU A 59 18.64 19.82 -2.93
N VAL A 60 17.31 19.67 -2.82
CA VAL A 60 16.42 20.60 -2.10
C VAL A 60 15.89 20.04 -0.79
N GLY A 61 16.10 18.75 -0.50
CA GLY A 61 15.82 18.15 0.80
C GLY A 61 16.71 16.94 1.06
N LEU A 62 17.08 16.73 2.32
CA LEU A 62 17.96 15.66 2.74
C LEU A 62 17.58 15.13 4.13
N VAL A 63 17.36 13.82 4.23
CA VAL A 63 17.38 13.08 5.50
C VAL A 63 18.53 12.08 5.44
N ALA A 64 19.36 12.05 6.47
CA ALA A 64 20.49 11.14 6.56
C ALA A 64 20.42 10.30 7.83
N VAL A 65 20.64 8.99 7.68
CA VAL A 65 20.50 8.00 8.75
C VAL A 65 21.72 7.10 8.82
N TYR A 66 22.25 6.90 10.03
CA TYR A 66 23.20 5.85 10.31
C TYR A 66 22.49 4.58 10.80
N CYS A 67 22.69 3.49 10.06
CA CYS A 67 22.21 2.15 10.40
C CYS A 67 23.41 1.22 10.68
N ASN A 68 24.28 1.64 11.59
CA ASN A 68 25.57 1.01 11.85
C ASN A 68 25.62 0.15 13.14
N ASP A 69 24.52 0.08 13.90
CA ASP A 69 24.40 -0.82 15.04
C ASP A 69 24.28 -2.28 14.56
N PRO A 70 25.26 -3.16 14.88
CA PRO A 70 25.27 -4.54 14.40
C PRO A 70 24.13 -5.38 14.99
N ASP A 71 23.66 -5.04 16.20
CA ASP A 71 22.57 -5.74 16.88
C ASP A 71 21.20 -5.23 16.41
N ARG A 72 21.19 -4.24 15.50
CA ARG A 72 19.99 -3.61 14.96
C ARG A 72 19.09 -3.07 16.08
N ILE A 73 19.67 -2.59 17.16
CA ILE A 73 18.90 -2.00 18.24
C ILE A 73 18.54 -0.56 17.86
N LEU A 74 19.52 0.24 17.46
CA LEU A 74 19.32 1.68 17.26
C LEU A 74 19.81 2.17 15.89
N ALA A 75 18.90 2.81 15.14
CA ALA A 75 19.26 3.67 14.02
C ALA A 75 19.25 5.14 14.44
N PHE A 76 20.15 5.95 13.88
CA PHE A 76 20.30 7.34 14.26
C PHE A 76 20.09 8.29 13.08
N VAL A 77 19.10 9.17 13.16
CA VAL A 77 18.88 10.24 12.16
C VAL A 77 19.80 11.41 12.51
N SER A 78 20.84 11.62 11.70
CA SER A 78 21.84 12.66 11.94
C SER A 78 21.52 13.99 11.27
N ASN A 79 20.70 13.97 10.22
CA ASN A 79 20.32 15.18 9.50
C ASN A 79 18.87 15.11 8.99
N VAL A 80 18.14 16.23 9.14
CA VAL A 80 16.85 16.49 8.50
C VAL A 80 16.87 17.94 8.05
N SER A 81 16.96 18.19 6.74
CA SER A 81 17.04 19.54 6.19
C SER A 81 16.23 19.68 4.89
N VAL A 82 15.63 20.86 4.73
CA VAL A 82 14.94 21.27 3.50
C VAL A 82 15.37 22.69 3.17
N HIS A 83 15.71 22.88 1.90
CA HIS A 83 16.14 24.16 1.34
C HIS A 83 15.10 25.25 1.67
N PRO A 84 15.52 26.46 2.10
CA PRO A 84 14.61 27.50 2.57
C PRO A 84 13.42 27.79 1.64
N ASP A 85 13.67 27.83 0.33
CA ASP A 85 12.66 28.14 -0.70
C ASP A 85 11.69 26.98 -0.98
N HIS A 86 11.97 25.80 -0.43
CA HIS A 86 11.21 24.56 -0.65
C HIS A 86 10.47 24.10 0.61
N ARG A 87 10.51 24.88 1.69
CA ARG A 87 9.83 24.58 2.95
C ARG A 87 8.31 24.68 2.81
N ARG A 88 7.60 24.07 3.78
CA ARG A 88 6.11 24.04 3.85
C ARG A 88 5.44 23.34 2.66
N ARG A 89 6.16 22.41 2.01
CA ARG A 89 5.68 21.57 0.91
C ARG A 89 5.59 20.08 1.28
N GLY A 90 5.67 19.74 2.57
CA GLY A 90 5.66 18.33 3.03
C GLY A 90 6.97 17.54 2.83
N ILE A 91 8.00 18.12 2.19
CA ILE A 91 9.26 17.44 1.85
C ILE A 91 9.91 16.75 3.07
N ALA A 92 10.08 17.46 4.19
CA ALA A 92 10.73 16.89 5.37
C ALA A 92 9.97 15.67 5.94
N ARG A 93 8.63 15.73 5.93
CA ARG A 93 7.78 14.60 6.36
C ARG A 93 7.99 13.42 5.44
N HIS A 94 7.90 13.62 4.12
CA HIS A 94 8.09 12.54 3.15
C HIS A 94 9.48 11.88 3.28
N LEU A 95 10.55 12.68 3.33
CA LEU A 95 11.91 12.15 3.46
C LEU A 95 12.13 11.38 4.77
N LEU A 96 11.53 11.85 5.87
CA LEU A 96 11.62 11.18 7.17
C LEU A 96 10.77 9.90 7.21
N SER A 97 9.62 9.86 6.53
CA SER A 97 8.81 8.64 6.37
C SER A 97 9.58 7.57 5.61
N GLU A 98 10.23 7.93 4.50
CA GLU A 98 11.11 7.03 3.73
C GLU A 98 12.25 6.48 4.60
N ALA A 99 12.85 7.33 5.44
CA ALA A 99 13.87 6.92 6.39
C ALA A 99 13.36 5.92 7.44
N ILE A 100 12.20 6.19 8.07
CA ILE A 100 11.57 5.29 9.04
C ILE A 100 11.27 3.94 8.38
N PHE A 101 10.73 3.96 7.16
CA PHE A 101 10.43 2.74 6.40
C PHE A 101 11.69 1.92 6.09
N HIS A 102 12.75 2.57 5.60
CA HIS A 102 14.04 1.91 5.35
C HIS A 102 14.62 1.26 6.62
N ILE A 103 14.52 1.95 7.76
CA ILE A 103 15.01 1.45 9.05
C ILE A 103 14.16 0.25 9.52
N ARG A 104 12.82 0.33 9.41
CA ARG A 104 11.89 -0.78 9.69
C ARG A 104 12.19 -2.00 8.84
N GLY A 105 12.41 -1.81 7.53
CA GLY A 105 12.78 -2.89 6.60
C GLY A 105 14.09 -3.59 6.94
N ARG A 106 14.98 -2.90 7.69
CA ARG A 106 16.23 -3.48 8.23
C ARG A 106 16.06 -4.08 9.62
N GLN A 107 14.86 -4.08 10.18
CA GLN A 107 14.49 -4.66 11.48
C GLN A 107 15.22 -4.00 12.67
N PHE A 108 15.40 -2.68 12.63
CA PHE A 108 15.90 -1.96 13.80
C PHE A 108 14.83 -1.85 14.88
N ALA A 109 15.22 -1.93 16.16
CA ALA A 109 14.29 -1.84 17.28
C ALA A 109 13.73 -0.44 17.51
N ARG A 110 14.54 0.59 17.24
CA ARG A 110 14.18 2.00 17.47
C ARG A 110 14.98 2.96 16.62
N ILE A 111 14.46 4.18 16.48
CA ILE A 111 15.09 5.31 15.82
C ILE A 111 15.28 6.41 16.85
N GLU A 112 16.48 6.99 16.92
CA GLU A 112 16.71 8.21 17.70
C GLU A 112 17.19 9.35 16.82
N LEU A 113 16.86 10.56 17.25
CA LEU A 113 17.37 11.80 16.69
C LEU A 113 17.62 12.81 17.81
N ARG A 114 18.44 13.81 17.50
CA ARG A 114 18.68 14.96 18.39
C ARG A 114 18.28 16.25 17.72
N SER A 115 17.50 17.06 18.43
CA SER A 115 17.10 18.39 18.02
C SER A 115 17.40 19.40 19.13
N ASP A 116 17.62 20.66 18.76
CA ASP A 116 17.70 21.72 19.76
C ASP A 116 16.27 22.15 20.16
N ILE A 117 16.01 22.35 21.45
CA ILE A 117 14.70 22.80 21.97
C ILE A 117 14.28 24.16 21.39
N ARG A 118 15.25 24.97 20.93
CA ARG A 118 15.01 26.27 20.28
C ARG A 118 14.60 26.13 18.80
N ALA A 119 14.47 24.90 18.30
CA ALA A 119 13.94 24.60 16.97
C ALA A 119 12.53 23.95 17.05
N PRO A 120 11.50 24.66 17.54
CA PRO A 120 10.19 24.07 17.84
C PRO A 120 9.47 23.48 16.63
N LYS A 121 9.76 23.98 15.41
CA LYS A 121 9.19 23.44 14.17
C LYS A 121 9.71 22.04 13.83
N ALA A 122 10.99 21.77 14.13
CA ALA A 122 11.57 20.45 13.93
C ALA A 122 11.03 19.46 14.96
N VAL A 123 10.99 19.87 16.23
CA VAL A 123 10.39 19.07 17.32
C VAL A 123 8.94 18.72 17.02
N ALA A 124 8.11 19.69 16.61
CA ALA A 124 6.71 19.45 16.26
C ALA A 124 6.56 18.49 15.06
N LEU A 125 7.44 18.57 14.06
CA LEU A 125 7.47 17.61 12.96
C LEU A 125 7.72 16.19 13.49
N TYR A 126 8.74 15.99 14.33
CA TYR A 126 9.08 14.68 14.87
C TYR A 126 7.96 14.11 15.75
N GLN A 127 7.36 14.93 16.61
CA GLN A 127 6.20 14.52 17.43
C GLN A 127 5.03 14.07 16.56
N SER A 128 4.74 14.81 15.48
CA SER A 128 3.68 14.45 14.53
C SER A 128 3.98 13.19 13.69
N MET A 129 5.17 12.61 13.87
CA MET A 129 5.61 11.36 13.24
C MET A 129 5.90 10.27 14.29
N GLY A 130 5.38 10.45 15.51
CA GLY A 130 5.44 9.44 16.57
C GLY A 130 6.73 9.44 17.40
N PHE A 131 7.61 10.42 17.24
CA PHE A 131 8.79 10.52 18.10
C PHE A 131 8.44 11.12 19.46
N ASP A 132 8.74 10.39 20.52
CA ASP A 132 8.61 10.82 21.90
C ASP A 132 9.91 11.43 22.43
N SER A 133 9.78 12.42 23.30
CA SER A 133 10.91 13.01 24.01
C SER A 133 11.37 12.10 25.14
N ILE A 134 12.58 11.54 25.04
CA ILE A 134 13.11 10.56 26.01
C ILE A 134 14.22 11.11 26.91
N GLY A 135 14.74 12.30 26.62
CA GLY A 135 15.75 12.93 27.45
C GLY A 135 16.19 14.28 26.91
N GLN A 136 16.73 15.10 27.81
CA GLN A 136 17.24 16.43 27.48
C GLN A 136 18.56 16.68 28.22
N ASP A 137 19.56 17.19 27.50
CA ASP A 137 20.82 17.67 28.06
C ASP A 137 21.08 19.11 27.58
N GLY A 138 20.99 20.07 28.51
CA GLY A 138 21.01 21.49 28.17
C GLY A 138 19.91 21.87 27.18
N THR A 139 20.29 22.31 25.97
CA THR A 139 19.36 22.62 24.87
C THR A 139 19.14 21.47 23.89
N ALA A 140 19.86 20.35 24.04
CA ALA A 140 19.73 19.19 23.18
C ALA A 140 18.63 18.26 23.69
N LEU A 141 17.57 18.11 22.90
CA LEU A 141 16.48 17.16 23.11
C LEU A 141 16.75 15.89 22.31
N THR A 142 16.72 14.74 22.99
CA THR A 142 16.76 13.42 22.36
C THR A 142 15.33 12.92 22.19
N MET A 143 14.99 12.54 20.96
CA MET A 143 13.67 12.02 20.61
C MET A 143 13.80 10.62 20.03
N ARG A 144 12.86 9.74 20.38
CA ARG A 144 12.88 8.33 20.00
C ARG A 144 11.55 7.91 19.39
N LEU A 145 11.62 7.10 18.36
CA LEU A 145 10.52 6.32 17.83
C LEU A 145 10.85 4.84 18.05
N ASP A 146 10.09 4.17 18.91
CA ASP A 146 10.22 2.73 19.11
C ASP A 146 9.52 2.01 17.95
N LEU A 147 10.22 1.07 17.30
CA LEU A 147 9.74 0.32 16.13
C LEU A 147 9.30 -1.11 16.48
N GLN A 148 9.58 -1.56 17.70
CA GLN A 148 9.30 -2.91 18.20
C GLN A 148 8.06 -3.02 19.10
N GLU A 149 7.33 -1.93 19.34
CA GLU A 149 6.02 -1.97 19.99
C GLU A 149 4.93 -1.85 18.94
N GLU A 150 4.44 -3.01 18.46
CA GLU A 150 3.03 -3.31 18.17
C GLU A 150 2.91 -4.71 17.55
N ILE A 151 3.08 -5.74 18.38
CA ILE A 151 2.38 -7.01 18.17
C ILE A 151 1.24 -7.01 19.18
N GLY A 152 0.05 -6.58 18.73
CA GLY A 152 -1.19 -6.69 19.49
C GLY A 152 -1.66 -5.39 20.13
N MET A 153 -2.15 -4.47 19.32
CA MET A 153 -3.30 -3.58 19.55
C MET A 153 -3.36 -2.63 18.36
N THR A 154 -3.98 -3.06 17.26
CA THR A 154 -4.38 -2.14 16.22
C THR A 154 -5.37 -1.16 16.83
N ALA A 155 -5.10 0.15 16.74
CA ALA A 155 -6.14 1.14 16.93
C ALA A 155 -7.34 0.72 16.04
N PRO A 156 -8.61 0.85 16.52
CA PRO A 156 -9.76 0.47 15.73
C PRO A 156 -9.70 1.17 14.37
N ARG A 157 -9.78 0.39 13.28
CA ARG A 157 -9.70 0.90 11.92
C ARG A 157 -10.76 1.97 11.72
N ASP A 158 -10.34 3.12 11.24
CA ASP A 158 -11.24 4.17 10.78
C ASP A 158 -11.46 3.98 9.28
N TYR A 159 -12.43 3.14 8.93
CA TYR A 159 -12.78 2.83 7.54
C TYR A 159 -13.24 4.08 6.76
N ASP A 160 -13.75 5.10 7.46
CA ASP A 160 -14.11 6.38 6.85
C ASP A 160 -12.87 7.25 6.61
N ALA A 161 -11.86 7.21 7.48
CA ALA A 161 -10.56 7.82 7.19
C ALA A 161 -9.84 7.14 6.03
N GLU A 162 -9.87 5.80 5.93
CA GLU A 162 -9.33 5.07 4.76
C GLU A 162 -10.05 5.46 3.46
N PHE A 163 -11.38 5.68 3.51
CA PHE A 163 -12.15 6.24 2.40
C PHE A 163 -11.70 7.65 2.01
N GLN A 164 -11.40 8.51 2.99
CA GLN A 164 -10.95 9.88 2.74
C GLN A 164 -9.53 9.92 2.19
N ASP A 165 -8.64 9.07 2.72
CA ASP A 165 -7.26 8.97 2.26
C ASP A 165 -7.19 8.42 0.82
N THR A 166 -8.08 7.50 0.46
CA THR A 166 -8.26 7.06 -0.94
C THR A 166 -8.89 8.11 -1.86
N ALA A 167 -9.59 9.11 -1.34
CA ALA A 167 -10.07 10.24 -2.13
C ALA A 167 -8.94 11.25 -2.45
N ASP A 168 -7.95 11.37 -1.56
CA ASP A 168 -6.78 12.25 -1.74
C ASP A 168 -5.57 11.54 -2.39
N HIS A 169 -5.53 10.20 -2.38
CA HIS A 169 -4.46 9.39 -2.98
C HIS A 169 -4.77 8.89 -4.41
N LYS A 170 -3.81 9.16 -5.31
CA LYS A 170 -3.72 8.72 -6.71
C LYS A 170 -3.46 7.20 -6.87
N TYR A 171 -4.22 6.35 -6.20
CA TYR A 171 -4.08 4.88 -6.30
C TYR A 171 -5.31 4.16 -6.85
N ALA A 172 -6.44 4.86 -7.00
CA ALA A 172 -7.49 4.51 -7.94
C ALA A 172 -6.99 4.78 -9.37
N TYR A 173 -6.17 3.86 -9.90
CA TYR A 173 -5.65 4.01 -11.26
C TYR A 173 -6.75 3.76 -12.28
N ASP A 174 -6.81 4.61 -13.32
CA ASP A 174 -7.74 4.45 -14.46
C ASP A 174 -7.64 3.00 -15.00
N PHE A 175 -6.44 2.42 -15.02
CA PHE A 175 -6.20 1.03 -15.40
C PHE A 175 -7.01 0.00 -14.58
N ASP A 176 -7.11 0.15 -13.27
CA ASP A 176 -7.80 -0.83 -12.42
C ASP A 176 -9.32 -0.79 -12.66
N PHE A 177 -9.90 0.41 -12.78
CA PHE A 177 -11.34 0.58 -13.06
C PHE A 177 -11.75 0.27 -14.51
N ASP A 178 -10.97 0.74 -15.48
CA ASP A 178 -11.33 0.67 -16.90
C ASP A 178 -10.93 -0.66 -17.55
N VAL A 179 -9.86 -1.30 -17.07
CA VAL A 179 -9.32 -2.52 -17.67
C VAL A 179 -9.53 -3.73 -16.74
N MET A 180 -9.02 -3.69 -15.51
CA MET A 180 -9.02 -4.86 -14.64
C MET A 180 -10.42 -5.31 -14.25
N HIS A 181 -11.33 -4.41 -13.87
CA HIS A 181 -12.71 -4.78 -13.52
C HIS A 181 -13.45 -5.46 -14.70
N GLY A 182 -13.21 -5.03 -15.93
CA GLY A 182 -13.79 -5.66 -17.13
C GLY A 182 -13.30 -7.09 -17.31
N TYR A 183 -12.01 -7.33 -17.15
CA TYR A 183 -11.43 -8.68 -17.25
C TYR A 183 -11.73 -9.56 -16.04
N MET A 184 -11.88 -9.00 -14.84
CA MET A 184 -12.39 -9.71 -13.67
C MET A 184 -13.81 -10.20 -13.91
N MET A 185 -14.70 -9.36 -14.43
CA MET A 185 -16.05 -9.77 -14.81
C MET A 185 -16.04 -10.85 -15.89
N ARG A 186 -15.16 -10.74 -16.89
CA ARG A 186 -15.01 -11.78 -17.93
C ARG A 186 -14.52 -13.12 -17.35
N ALA A 187 -13.62 -13.09 -16.36
CA ALA A 187 -13.17 -14.29 -15.67
C ALA A 187 -14.29 -14.90 -14.81
N TYR A 188 -15.01 -14.06 -14.06
CA TYR A 188 -16.16 -14.45 -13.23
C TYR A 188 -17.28 -15.09 -14.06
N GLU A 189 -17.63 -14.51 -15.20
CA GLU A 189 -18.73 -14.98 -16.08
C GLU A 189 -18.55 -16.44 -16.52
N ALA A 190 -17.30 -16.92 -16.66
CA ALA A 190 -17.03 -18.30 -17.03
C ALA A 190 -17.40 -19.32 -15.92
N PHE A 191 -17.52 -18.87 -14.68
CA PHE A 191 -17.74 -19.71 -13.52
C PHE A 191 -19.01 -19.38 -12.73
N ARG A 192 -19.69 -18.28 -13.04
CA ARG A 192 -20.89 -17.87 -12.31
C ARG A 192 -21.96 -18.96 -12.26
N ARG A 193 -22.73 -18.94 -11.18
CA ARG A 193 -23.95 -19.72 -11.01
C ARG A 193 -25.17 -18.84 -11.29
N PRO A 194 -26.29 -19.41 -11.79
CA PRO A 194 -27.56 -18.70 -11.74
C PRO A 194 -27.95 -18.48 -10.27
N GLY A 195 -28.66 -17.38 -10.00
CA GLY A 195 -29.16 -17.07 -8.65
C GLY A 195 -28.59 -15.78 -8.10
N ASN A 196 -28.51 -15.69 -6.78
CA ASN A 196 -28.12 -14.46 -6.07
C ASN A 196 -26.60 -14.31 -5.95
N VAL A 197 -26.16 -13.09 -5.63
CA VAL A 197 -24.73 -12.76 -5.43
C VAL A 197 -24.50 -11.96 -4.16
N LEU A 198 -23.46 -12.33 -3.43
CA LEU A 198 -22.90 -11.58 -2.31
C LEU A 198 -21.56 -10.96 -2.73
N GLU A 199 -21.46 -9.64 -2.66
CA GLU A 199 -20.21 -8.91 -2.82
C GLU A 199 -19.70 -8.46 -1.44
N LEU A 200 -18.56 -8.98 -1.03
CA LEU A 200 -17.90 -8.62 0.22
C LEU A 200 -16.86 -7.54 -0.04
N GLY A 201 -17.02 -6.37 0.60
CA GLY A 201 -16.16 -5.20 0.41
C GLY A 201 -16.54 -4.40 -0.84
N SER A 202 -17.83 -4.05 -0.97
CA SER A 202 -18.36 -3.40 -2.18
C SER A 202 -17.92 -1.94 -2.35
N TYR A 203 -17.38 -1.31 -1.30
CA TYR A 203 -16.93 0.07 -1.28
C TYR A 203 -17.99 1.02 -1.90
N LYS A 204 -17.62 1.81 -2.91
CA LYS A 204 -18.49 2.78 -3.62
C LYS A 204 -19.39 2.16 -4.71
N GLY A 205 -19.38 0.84 -4.86
CA GLY A 205 -20.26 0.11 -5.78
C GLY A 205 -19.83 0.07 -7.25
N ASP A 206 -18.56 0.33 -7.57
CA ASP A 206 -18.07 0.38 -8.96
C ASP A 206 -18.05 -1.00 -9.64
N PHE A 207 -17.70 -2.04 -8.88
CA PHE A 207 -17.77 -3.43 -9.33
C PHE A 207 -19.22 -3.94 -9.27
N THR A 208 -19.97 -3.63 -8.21
CA THR A 208 -21.42 -3.90 -8.08
C THR A 208 -22.22 -3.46 -9.30
N ARG A 209 -21.92 -2.28 -9.85
CA ARG A 209 -22.60 -1.76 -11.05
C ARG A 209 -22.47 -2.70 -12.25
N ARG A 210 -21.37 -3.45 -12.36
CA ARG A 210 -21.16 -4.43 -13.43
C ARG A 210 -21.93 -5.72 -13.17
N LEU A 211 -22.12 -6.08 -11.89
CA LEU A 211 -22.93 -7.24 -11.49
C LEU A 211 -24.41 -7.05 -11.82
N LEU A 212 -24.94 -5.82 -11.74
CA LEU A 212 -26.33 -5.48 -12.12
C LEU A 212 -26.68 -5.88 -13.57
N GLY A 213 -25.69 -6.02 -14.45
CA GLY A 213 -25.93 -6.51 -15.82
C GLY A 213 -26.19 -8.02 -15.92
N THR A 214 -26.00 -8.77 -14.83
CA THR A 214 -26.00 -10.24 -14.82
C THR A 214 -26.78 -10.87 -13.67
N HIS A 215 -27.06 -10.13 -12.60
CA HIS A 215 -27.75 -10.59 -11.39
C HIS A 215 -28.81 -9.56 -10.97
N ASP A 216 -29.99 -10.07 -10.61
CA ASP A 216 -31.11 -9.24 -10.12
C ASP A 216 -31.17 -9.18 -8.57
N ASP A 217 -30.58 -10.17 -7.88
CA ASP A 217 -30.50 -10.23 -6.41
C ASP A 217 -29.03 -10.12 -5.97
N ILE A 218 -28.66 -8.91 -5.55
CA ILE A 218 -27.30 -8.54 -5.12
C ILE A 218 -27.35 -8.06 -3.67
N THR A 219 -26.57 -8.70 -2.82
CA THR A 219 -26.26 -8.20 -1.47
C THR A 219 -24.81 -7.73 -1.42
N CYS A 220 -24.58 -6.56 -0.86
CA CYS A 220 -23.26 -5.97 -0.69
C CYS A 220 -22.99 -5.75 0.81
N VAL A 221 -21.80 -6.14 1.27
CA VAL A 221 -21.34 -5.87 2.65
C VAL A 221 -20.16 -4.91 2.59
N GLU A 222 -20.23 -3.82 3.35
CA GLU A 222 -19.18 -2.80 3.41
C GLU A 222 -19.06 -2.22 4.83
N ALA A 223 -17.82 -1.97 5.27
CA ALA A 223 -17.51 -1.50 6.61
C ALA A 223 -17.49 0.02 6.75
N SER A 224 -17.18 0.77 5.68
CA SER A 224 -17.23 2.24 5.69
C SER A 224 -18.65 2.75 5.50
N ALA A 225 -19.14 3.50 6.49
CA ALA A 225 -20.43 4.18 6.40
C ALA A 225 -20.45 5.20 5.24
N MET A 226 -19.36 5.94 5.05
CA MET A 226 -19.22 6.89 3.93
C MET A 226 -19.28 6.20 2.57
N ALA A 227 -18.62 5.05 2.41
CA ALA A 227 -18.67 4.27 1.18
C ALA A 227 -20.08 3.74 0.90
N VAL A 228 -20.76 3.23 1.93
CA VAL A 228 -22.16 2.77 1.86
C VAL A 228 -23.10 3.89 1.43
N ASP A 229 -22.93 5.11 1.96
CA ASP A 229 -23.76 6.25 1.58
C ASP A 229 -23.58 6.61 0.09
N VAL A 230 -22.33 6.62 -0.39
CA VAL A 230 -22.04 6.83 -1.82
C VAL A 230 -22.61 5.71 -2.68
N ALA A 231 -22.48 4.45 -2.25
CA ALA A 231 -23.04 3.31 -2.96
C ALA A 231 -24.58 3.39 -3.03
N ARG A 232 -25.23 3.81 -1.93
CA ARG A 232 -26.69 4.00 -1.87
C ARG A 232 -27.16 5.07 -2.84
N GLU A 233 -26.44 6.19 -2.94
CA GLU A 233 -26.75 7.24 -3.92
C GLU A 233 -26.58 6.76 -5.37
N ARG A 234 -25.60 5.90 -5.64
CA ARG A 234 -25.25 5.43 -7.00
C ARG A 234 -26.10 4.27 -7.49
N LEU A 235 -26.45 3.33 -6.60
CA LEU A 235 -27.11 2.07 -6.93
C LEU A 235 -28.60 2.07 -6.56
N GLY A 236 -29.01 2.94 -5.63
CA GLY A 236 -30.40 2.99 -5.15
C GLY A 236 -30.86 1.67 -4.54
N ASP A 237 -32.17 1.42 -4.62
CA ASP A 237 -32.82 0.23 -4.05
C ASP A 237 -32.67 -1.03 -4.92
N THR A 238 -31.78 -1.01 -5.92
CA THR A 238 -31.52 -2.17 -6.80
C THR A 238 -30.66 -3.23 -6.15
N VAL A 239 -30.01 -2.91 -5.04
CA VAL A 239 -29.12 -3.81 -4.28
C VAL A 239 -29.43 -3.72 -2.79
N THR A 240 -29.18 -4.81 -2.06
CA THR A 240 -29.23 -4.80 -0.59
C THR A 240 -27.86 -4.38 -0.06
N LEU A 241 -27.78 -3.23 0.61
CA LEU A 241 -26.55 -2.74 1.25
C LEU A 241 -26.55 -3.05 2.75
N VAL A 242 -25.54 -3.79 3.21
CA VAL A 242 -25.32 -4.15 4.61
C VAL A 242 -24.07 -3.42 5.11
N HIS A 243 -24.26 -2.46 6.02
CA HIS A 243 -23.15 -1.78 6.69
C HIS A 243 -22.71 -2.59 7.91
N ALA A 244 -21.62 -3.34 7.77
CA ALA A 244 -21.10 -4.21 8.83
C ALA A 244 -19.64 -4.61 8.56
N LEU A 245 -18.92 -4.93 9.63
CA LEU A 245 -17.68 -5.71 9.54
C LEU A 245 -17.98 -7.16 9.14
N PHE A 246 -17.04 -7.82 8.46
CA PHE A 246 -17.26 -9.20 8.00
C PHE A 246 -17.38 -10.20 9.15
N GLU A 247 -16.85 -9.92 10.33
CA GLU A 247 -16.95 -10.69 11.57
C GLU A 247 -18.29 -10.50 12.29
N GLU A 248 -19.01 -9.41 12.00
CA GLU A 248 -20.28 -9.04 12.64
C GLU A 248 -21.48 -9.18 11.69
N ALA A 249 -21.24 -9.31 10.39
CA ALA A 249 -22.30 -9.40 9.39
C ALA A 249 -23.19 -10.63 9.62
N GLU A 250 -24.49 -10.38 9.80
CA GLU A 250 -25.54 -11.40 9.80
C GLU A 250 -26.33 -11.28 8.51
N LEU A 251 -26.21 -12.29 7.64
CA LEU A 251 -26.87 -12.31 6.33
C LEU A 251 -28.08 -13.25 6.35
N PRO A 252 -29.20 -12.85 5.75
CA PRO A 252 -30.47 -13.58 5.88
C PRO A 252 -30.51 -14.88 5.07
N GLN A 253 -29.57 -15.05 4.13
CA GLN A 253 -29.56 -16.16 3.18
C GLN A 253 -28.15 -16.58 2.82
N ARG A 254 -28.07 -17.72 2.12
CA ARG A 254 -26.85 -18.17 1.44
C ARG A 254 -26.87 -17.72 -0.02
N TYR A 255 -25.70 -17.75 -0.63
CA TYR A 255 -25.45 -17.15 -1.93
C TYR A 255 -24.86 -18.15 -2.93
N ASP A 256 -25.43 -18.17 -4.13
CA ASP A 256 -24.96 -18.98 -5.27
C ASP A 256 -23.62 -18.47 -5.79
N ASN A 257 -23.38 -17.16 -5.65
CA ASN A 257 -22.13 -16.50 -6.00
C ASN A 257 -21.65 -15.64 -4.84
N VAL A 258 -20.41 -15.83 -4.41
CA VAL A 258 -19.75 -14.94 -3.45
C VAL A 258 -18.53 -14.33 -4.14
N ILE A 259 -18.36 -13.02 -4.02
CA ILE A 259 -17.25 -12.28 -4.61
C ILE A 259 -16.45 -11.64 -3.50
N LEU A 260 -15.16 -11.94 -3.46
CA LEU A 260 -14.18 -11.31 -2.57
C LEU A 260 -12.98 -10.91 -3.43
N ALA A 261 -13.00 -9.69 -3.95
CA ALA A 261 -12.02 -9.21 -4.92
C ALA A 261 -11.25 -8.01 -4.37
N HIS A 262 -9.93 -8.17 -4.20
CA HIS A 262 -9.02 -7.14 -3.68
C HIS A 262 -9.41 -6.65 -2.28
N VAL A 263 -9.76 -7.60 -1.41
CA VAL A 263 -10.22 -7.35 -0.04
C VAL A 263 -9.47 -8.22 0.96
N LEU A 264 -9.25 -9.50 0.64
CA LEU A 264 -8.65 -10.47 1.56
C LEU A 264 -7.26 -10.03 2.07
N GLU A 265 -6.49 -9.32 1.23
CA GLU A 265 -5.17 -8.80 1.57
C GLU A 265 -5.19 -7.69 2.64
N HIS A 266 -6.35 -7.12 2.93
CA HIS A 266 -6.54 -6.08 3.95
C HIS A 266 -7.02 -6.64 5.30
N LEU A 267 -7.36 -7.93 5.38
CA LEU A 267 -8.01 -8.52 6.56
C LEU A 267 -7.00 -8.94 7.63
N GLU A 268 -7.42 -8.81 8.90
CA GLU A 268 -6.64 -9.27 10.05
C GLU A 268 -6.68 -10.80 10.19
N ASP A 269 -7.84 -11.41 9.98
CA ASP A 269 -8.04 -12.87 9.98
C ASP A 269 -8.62 -13.34 8.63
N PRO A 270 -7.81 -13.41 7.56
CA PRO A 270 -8.28 -13.83 6.24
C PRO A 270 -8.87 -15.24 6.26
N VAL A 271 -8.29 -16.16 7.05
CA VAL A 271 -8.78 -17.54 7.16
C VAL A 271 -10.13 -17.59 7.89
N GLY A 272 -10.32 -16.78 8.94
CA GLY A 272 -11.59 -16.62 9.63
C GLY A 272 -12.70 -16.15 8.69
N THR A 273 -12.47 -15.10 7.92
CA THR A 273 -13.44 -14.61 6.94
C THR A 273 -13.74 -15.64 5.86
N LEU A 274 -12.72 -16.29 5.30
CA LEU A 274 -12.92 -17.36 4.31
C LEU A 274 -13.71 -18.56 4.90
N ARG A 275 -13.54 -18.84 6.19
CA ARG A 275 -14.30 -19.89 6.88
C ARG A 275 -15.77 -19.50 7.05
N ARG A 276 -16.06 -18.24 7.40
CA ARG A 276 -17.45 -17.73 7.40
C ARG A 276 -18.10 -17.85 6.02
N ILE A 277 -17.36 -17.52 4.94
CA ILE A 277 -17.86 -17.74 3.58
C ILE A 277 -18.23 -19.22 3.38
N ASN A 278 -17.33 -20.15 3.71
CA ASN A 278 -17.58 -21.58 3.55
C ASN A 278 -18.75 -22.10 4.40
N ASP A 279 -18.81 -21.70 5.66
CA ASP A 279 -19.70 -22.30 6.65
C ASP A 279 -21.07 -21.65 6.65
N GLU A 280 -21.15 -20.33 6.43
CA GLU A 280 -22.35 -19.53 6.66
C GLU A 280 -22.98 -18.97 5.38
N TRP A 281 -22.18 -18.47 4.44
CA TRP A 281 -22.72 -17.65 3.35
C TRP A 281 -22.79 -18.34 1.99
N LEU A 282 -21.94 -19.33 1.72
CA LEU A 282 -21.94 -20.00 0.43
C LEU A 282 -23.06 -21.06 0.38
N ALA A 283 -23.88 -21.03 -0.68
CA ALA A 283 -24.95 -21.99 -0.91
C ALA A 283 -24.41 -23.36 -1.34
N ASP A 284 -25.23 -24.40 -1.25
CA ASP A 284 -24.86 -25.72 -1.76
C ASP A 284 -24.74 -25.66 -3.30
N GLY A 285 -23.54 -25.92 -3.83
CA GLY A 285 -23.23 -25.75 -5.26
C GLY A 285 -22.85 -24.32 -5.66
N GLY A 286 -22.87 -23.38 -4.70
CA GLY A 286 -22.41 -22.02 -4.88
C GLY A 286 -20.91 -21.93 -5.14
N ARG A 287 -20.45 -20.76 -5.59
CA ARG A 287 -19.05 -20.50 -5.92
C ARG A 287 -18.55 -19.20 -5.34
N LEU A 288 -17.37 -19.25 -4.74
CA LEU A 288 -16.59 -18.09 -4.35
C LEU A 288 -15.62 -17.75 -5.48
N PHE A 289 -15.70 -16.51 -5.96
CA PHE A 289 -14.71 -15.86 -6.81
C PHE A 289 -13.77 -15.06 -5.91
N LEU A 290 -12.62 -15.66 -5.59
CA LEU A 290 -11.61 -15.07 -4.71
C LEU A 290 -10.47 -14.48 -5.54
N VAL A 291 -10.23 -13.18 -5.45
CA VAL A 291 -9.23 -12.47 -6.27
C VAL A 291 -8.34 -11.60 -5.40
N CYS A 292 -7.02 -11.72 -5.57
CA CYS A 292 -6.04 -10.87 -4.90
C CYS A 292 -4.97 -10.36 -5.87
N PRO A 293 -4.34 -9.20 -5.59
CA PRO A 293 -3.12 -8.77 -6.26
C PRO A 293 -2.02 -9.83 -6.14
N ASN A 294 -1.22 -10.00 -7.19
CA ASN A 294 -0.26 -11.09 -7.29
C ASN A 294 1.19 -10.63 -7.02
N ALA A 295 1.82 -11.24 -6.01
CA ALA A 295 3.24 -11.10 -5.67
C ALA A 295 4.17 -11.42 -6.85
N ASN A 296 3.75 -12.32 -7.74
CA ASN A 296 4.56 -12.79 -8.86
C ASN A 296 4.24 -12.06 -10.18
N ALA A 297 3.44 -10.99 -10.17
CA ALA A 297 3.21 -10.17 -11.36
C ALA A 297 4.55 -9.69 -11.97
N PRO A 298 4.80 -9.81 -13.29
CA PRO A 298 6.07 -9.44 -13.90
C PRO A 298 6.47 -8.00 -13.63
N SER A 299 5.53 -7.06 -13.64
CA SER A 299 5.79 -5.66 -13.24
C SER A 299 6.36 -5.53 -11.83
N ARG A 300 5.86 -6.35 -10.88
CA ARG A 300 6.35 -6.40 -9.50
C ARG A 300 7.71 -7.07 -9.43
N GLN A 301 7.90 -8.19 -10.13
CA GLN A 301 9.20 -8.86 -10.20
C GLN A 301 10.28 -7.94 -10.79
N ILE A 302 9.95 -7.14 -11.81
CA ILE A 302 10.84 -6.13 -12.38
C ILE A 302 11.18 -5.09 -11.30
N ALA A 303 10.20 -4.57 -10.55
CA ALA A 303 10.46 -3.64 -9.45
C ALA A 303 11.37 -4.25 -8.36
N VAL A 304 11.25 -5.56 -8.08
CA VAL A 304 12.19 -6.28 -7.21
C VAL A 304 13.60 -6.31 -7.81
N LYS A 305 13.74 -6.63 -9.11
CA LYS A 305 15.05 -6.62 -9.78
C LYS A 305 15.67 -5.22 -9.89
N MET A 306 14.85 -4.17 -9.87
CA MET A 306 15.28 -2.78 -9.79
C MET A 306 15.71 -2.37 -8.37
N GLY A 307 15.49 -3.21 -7.35
CA GLY A 307 15.77 -2.89 -5.95
C GLY A 307 14.75 -1.95 -5.31
N LEU A 308 13.59 -1.73 -5.95
CA LEU A 308 12.50 -0.90 -5.41
C LEU A 308 11.63 -1.65 -4.40
N ILE A 309 11.56 -2.98 -4.53
CA ILE A 309 10.86 -3.89 -3.62
C ILE A 309 11.86 -4.96 -3.18
N SER A 310 11.85 -5.34 -1.90
CA SER A 310 12.87 -6.25 -1.37
C SER A 310 12.74 -7.68 -1.92
N HIS A 311 11.53 -8.22 -2.01
CA HIS A 311 11.18 -9.51 -2.59
C HIS A 311 9.71 -9.52 -3.02
N ASN A 312 9.30 -10.51 -3.83
CA ASN A 312 7.96 -10.57 -4.45
C ASN A 312 6.81 -10.39 -3.46
N ALA A 313 6.83 -11.08 -2.32
CA ALA A 313 5.77 -11.06 -1.31
C ALA A 313 5.93 -9.93 -0.26
N ALA A 314 6.93 -9.06 -0.39
CA ALA A 314 7.11 -7.92 0.51
C ALA A 314 5.89 -7.01 0.44
N ILE A 315 5.54 -6.34 1.54
CA ILE A 315 4.56 -5.26 1.55
C ILE A 315 5.35 -3.94 1.50
N THR A 316 5.07 -3.09 0.53
CA THR A 316 5.71 -1.76 0.42
C THR A 316 5.10 -0.78 1.43
N ALA A 317 5.76 0.36 1.67
CA ALA A 317 5.21 1.41 2.53
C ALA A 317 3.82 1.85 2.09
N SER A 318 3.66 2.12 0.78
CA SER A 318 2.39 2.57 0.22
C SER A 318 1.31 1.49 0.27
N GLU A 319 1.68 0.21 0.16
CA GLU A 319 0.73 -0.90 0.30
C GLU A 319 0.26 -1.01 1.76
N ALA A 320 1.17 -0.90 2.73
CA ALA A 320 0.83 -0.92 4.15
C ALA A 320 -0.04 0.29 4.56
N GLU A 321 0.27 1.49 4.04
CA GLU A 321 -0.57 2.69 4.23
C GLU A 321 -1.98 2.50 3.64
N HIS A 322 -2.09 1.77 2.53
CA HIS A 322 -3.38 1.37 1.94
C HIS A 322 -4.06 0.20 2.66
N GLY A 323 -3.47 -0.31 3.75
CA GLY A 323 -4.04 -1.36 4.59
C GLY A 323 -3.68 -2.78 4.18
N HIS A 324 -2.77 -3.00 3.23
CA HIS A 324 -2.32 -4.36 2.89
C HIS A 324 -1.55 -4.98 4.06
N ARG A 325 -1.92 -6.21 4.41
CA ARG A 325 -1.28 -7.04 5.44
C ARG A 325 -0.56 -8.24 4.86
N ILE A 326 -0.78 -8.52 3.59
CA ILE A 326 -0.15 -9.61 2.84
C ILE A 326 -0.12 -9.26 1.36
N THR A 327 0.90 -9.73 0.64
CA THR A 327 0.89 -9.76 -0.83
C THR A 327 0.83 -11.22 -1.26
N TYR A 328 -0.34 -11.67 -1.72
CA TYR A 328 -0.58 -13.06 -2.05
C TYR A 328 0.11 -13.51 -3.34
N SER A 329 0.44 -14.79 -3.38
CA SER A 329 0.76 -15.60 -4.56
C SER A 329 -0.19 -16.80 -4.58
N LEU A 330 -0.23 -17.58 -5.67
CA LEU A 330 -1.20 -18.68 -5.81
C LEU A 330 -1.09 -19.69 -4.66
N ASP A 331 0.13 -20.01 -4.23
CA ASP A 331 0.39 -20.93 -3.12
C ASP A 331 -0.13 -20.41 -1.78
N THR A 332 0.08 -19.13 -1.45
CA THR A 332 -0.35 -18.55 -0.18
C THR A 332 -1.86 -18.28 -0.15
N LEU A 333 -2.46 -17.88 -1.28
CA LEU A 333 -3.91 -17.71 -1.41
C LEU A 333 -4.65 -19.05 -1.29
N GLU A 334 -4.12 -20.09 -1.93
CA GLU A 334 -4.69 -21.43 -1.85
C GLU A 334 -4.52 -22.05 -0.46
N ARG A 335 -3.36 -21.85 0.18
CA ARG A 335 -3.13 -22.27 1.58
C ARG A 335 -4.23 -21.75 2.49
N ASP A 336 -4.56 -20.45 2.41
CA ASP A 336 -5.55 -19.84 3.30
C ASP A 336 -6.98 -20.26 2.95
N ALA A 337 -7.30 -20.42 1.67
CA ALA A 337 -8.58 -20.99 1.24
C ALA A 337 -8.77 -22.43 1.76
N VAL A 338 -7.76 -23.30 1.64
CA VAL A 338 -7.83 -24.67 2.13
C VAL A 338 -7.89 -24.72 3.66
N ALA A 339 -7.14 -23.86 4.36
CA ALA A 339 -7.20 -23.75 5.83
C ALA A 339 -8.57 -23.29 6.36
N ALA A 340 -9.32 -22.56 5.53
CA ALA A 340 -10.70 -22.17 5.79
C ALA A 340 -11.74 -23.26 5.46
N GLY A 341 -11.30 -24.41 4.93
CA GLY A 341 -12.17 -25.52 4.57
C GLY A 341 -12.80 -25.41 3.18
N LEU A 342 -12.40 -24.44 2.36
CA LEU A 342 -12.91 -24.31 0.99
C LEU A 342 -12.34 -25.38 0.06
N ASN A 343 -13.14 -25.83 -0.90
CA ASN A 343 -12.71 -26.71 -1.98
C ASN A 343 -12.27 -25.88 -3.21
N VAL A 344 -10.98 -25.82 -3.49
CA VAL A 344 -10.44 -25.02 -4.61
C VAL A 344 -10.54 -25.78 -5.93
N VAL A 345 -11.51 -25.40 -6.78
CA VAL A 345 -11.84 -26.09 -8.05
C VAL A 345 -11.15 -25.50 -9.27
N CYS A 346 -10.69 -24.25 -9.21
CA CYS A 346 -9.91 -23.64 -10.30
C CYS A 346 -8.87 -22.66 -9.75
N ARG A 347 -7.71 -22.59 -10.42
CA ARG A 347 -6.61 -21.65 -10.17
C ARG A 347 -6.27 -20.98 -11.49
N SER A 348 -6.25 -19.67 -11.54
CA SER A 348 -5.85 -18.94 -12.75
C SER A 348 -5.48 -17.49 -12.41
N GLY A 349 -5.24 -16.68 -13.43
CA GLY A 349 -4.82 -15.29 -13.29
C GLY A 349 -5.56 -14.37 -14.26
N ILE A 350 -5.56 -13.08 -13.92
CA ILE A 350 -6.23 -12.02 -14.67
C ILE A 350 -5.17 -11.04 -15.15
N PHE A 351 -5.04 -10.97 -16.47
CA PHE A 351 -4.22 -10.00 -17.21
C PHE A 351 -2.70 -10.16 -17.00
N PHE A 352 -1.98 -10.59 -18.05
CA PHE A 352 -0.52 -10.62 -18.03
C PHE A 352 0.05 -9.19 -17.94
N LYS A 353 0.65 -8.85 -16.79
CA LYS A 353 1.03 -7.46 -16.47
C LYS A 353 2.54 -7.27 -16.43
N ALA A 354 3.09 -6.83 -17.58
CA ALA A 354 4.51 -6.53 -17.72
C ALA A 354 4.90 -5.11 -17.26
N LEU A 355 3.94 -4.22 -17.08
CA LEU A 355 4.16 -2.81 -16.75
C LEU A 355 3.44 -2.42 -15.45
N ALA A 356 4.02 -1.48 -14.71
CA ALA A 356 3.42 -0.92 -13.50
C ALA A 356 2.26 0.04 -13.84
N ASN A 357 1.37 0.30 -12.87
CA ASN A 357 0.14 1.10 -13.09
C ASN A 357 0.45 2.48 -13.68
N PHE A 358 1.41 3.21 -13.11
CA PHE A 358 1.78 4.54 -13.61
C PHE A 358 2.27 4.54 -15.07
N GLN A 359 2.77 3.41 -15.58
CA GLN A 359 3.16 3.25 -16.98
C GLN A 359 1.93 2.97 -17.84
N TRP A 360 1.02 2.12 -17.37
CA TRP A 360 -0.26 1.86 -18.03
C TRP A 360 -1.10 3.12 -18.19
N ASP A 361 -1.27 3.93 -17.15
CA ASP A 361 -2.11 5.14 -17.25
C ASP A 361 -1.56 6.15 -18.27
N ARG A 362 -0.23 6.18 -18.44
CA ARG A 362 0.41 7.00 -19.48
C ARG A 362 0.22 6.41 -20.86
N LEU A 363 0.40 5.09 -21.01
CA LEU A 363 0.28 4.39 -22.29
C LEU A 363 -1.16 4.35 -22.80
N LEU A 364 -2.15 4.20 -21.92
CA LEU A 364 -3.57 4.21 -22.28
C LEU A 364 -4.04 5.57 -22.82
N LYS A 365 -3.28 6.64 -22.59
CA LYS A 365 -3.51 7.97 -23.16
C LYS A 365 -2.88 8.15 -24.54
N THR A 366 -2.33 7.08 -25.12
CA THR A 366 -1.68 7.05 -26.43
C THR A 366 -2.35 6.03 -27.35
N ASP A 367 -1.90 5.96 -28.60
CA ASP A 367 -2.32 4.96 -29.60
C ASP A 367 -1.43 3.70 -29.63
N ILE A 368 -0.46 3.58 -28.72
CA ILE A 368 0.49 2.46 -28.66
C ILE A 368 -0.20 1.15 -28.26
N ILE A 369 -1.15 1.23 -27.32
CA ILE A 369 -1.87 0.07 -26.78
C ILE A 369 -3.27 0.05 -27.35
N SER A 370 -3.57 -0.96 -28.16
CA SER A 370 -4.92 -1.19 -28.69
C SER A 370 -5.75 -2.05 -27.72
N PRO A 371 -7.10 -1.99 -27.79
CA PRO A 371 -7.96 -2.92 -27.06
C PRO A 371 -7.65 -4.40 -27.34
N ALA A 372 -7.29 -4.73 -28.59
CA ALA A 372 -6.90 -6.08 -28.97
C ALA A 372 -5.59 -6.54 -28.29
N TYR A 373 -4.67 -5.62 -27.99
CA TYR A 373 -3.49 -5.92 -27.20
C TYR A 373 -3.85 -6.24 -25.74
N LEU A 374 -4.77 -5.47 -25.14
CA LEU A 374 -5.28 -5.75 -23.79
C LEU A 374 -5.95 -7.13 -23.73
N ASP A 375 -6.74 -7.48 -24.75
CA ASP A 375 -7.36 -8.81 -24.87
C ASP A 375 -6.30 -9.91 -25.02
N GLY A 376 -5.22 -9.63 -25.75
CA GLY A 376 -4.05 -10.50 -25.84
C GLY A 376 -3.37 -10.71 -24.48
N CYS A 377 -3.18 -9.65 -23.70
CA CYS A 377 -2.65 -9.74 -22.33
C CYS A 377 -3.56 -10.57 -21.42
N TYR A 378 -4.87 -10.43 -21.52
CA TYR A 378 -5.82 -11.25 -20.78
C TYR A 378 -5.74 -12.73 -21.18
N ALA A 379 -5.79 -13.03 -22.48
CA ALA A 379 -5.72 -14.40 -22.99
C ALA A 379 -4.38 -15.08 -22.68
N LEU A 380 -3.26 -14.36 -22.80
CA LEU A 380 -1.94 -14.86 -22.42
C LEU A 380 -1.83 -15.10 -20.92
N GLY A 381 -2.44 -14.24 -20.11
CA GLY A 381 -2.49 -14.39 -18.64
C GLY A 381 -3.09 -15.72 -18.21
N GLN A 382 -4.07 -16.25 -18.94
CA GLN A 382 -4.66 -17.57 -18.65
C GLN A 382 -3.67 -18.73 -18.85
N GLN A 383 -2.65 -18.56 -19.71
CA GLN A 383 -1.57 -19.55 -19.90
C GLN A 383 -0.47 -19.41 -18.83
N TYR A 384 -0.30 -18.21 -18.28
CA TYR A 384 0.67 -17.90 -17.24
C TYR A 384 0.01 -17.26 -16.00
N PRO A 385 -0.83 -18.02 -15.24
CA PRO A 385 -1.53 -17.49 -14.07
C PRO A 385 -0.62 -16.79 -13.06
N ASP A 386 0.54 -17.39 -12.77
CA ASP A 386 1.51 -16.86 -11.82
C ASP A 386 2.14 -15.52 -12.28
N LEU A 387 2.02 -15.18 -13.56
CA LEU A 387 2.53 -13.94 -14.15
C LEU A 387 1.42 -12.91 -14.47
N CYS A 388 0.25 -13.06 -13.85
CA CYS A 388 -0.85 -12.10 -13.98
C CYS A 388 -0.76 -10.95 -12.97
N SER A 389 -1.50 -9.86 -13.24
CA SER A 389 -1.69 -8.74 -12.31
C SER A 389 -2.34 -9.19 -11.02
N SER A 390 -3.43 -9.95 -11.17
CA SER A 390 -4.18 -10.54 -10.09
C SER A 390 -4.28 -12.03 -10.33
N ILE A 391 -4.34 -12.79 -9.25
CA ILE A 391 -4.59 -14.22 -9.26
C ILE A 391 -5.99 -14.46 -8.72
N TYR A 392 -6.64 -15.52 -9.19
CA TYR A 392 -7.93 -15.89 -8.66
C TYR A 392 -8.05 -17.39 -8.42
N LEU A 393 -8.85 -17.70 -7.40
CA LEU A 393 -9.34 -19.04 -7.11
C LEU A 393 -10.85 -19.06 -7.32
N ILE A 394 -11.33 -20.14 -7.94
CA ILE A 394 -12.73 -20.53 -7.83
C ILE A 394 -12.81 -21.57 -6.74
N CYS A 395 -13.57 -21.27 -5.71
CA CYS A 395 -13.76 -22.15 -4.57
C CYS A 395 -15.24 -22.57 -4.50
N GLU A 396 -15.47 -23.81 -4.10
CA GLU A 396 -16.77 -24.32 -3.72
C GLU A 396 -16.76 -24.66 -2.23
N ARG A 397 -17.95 -24.88 -1.66
CA ARG A 397 -18.08 -25.29 -0.27
C ARG A 397 -17.34 -26.60 -0.03
N GLY A 398 -16.52 -26.67 1.02
CA GLY A 398 -15.93 -27.92 1.47
C GLY A 398 -16.99 -28.91 1.92
N ARG A 399 -16.77 -30.19 1.66
CA ARG A 399 -17.56 -31.26 2.28
C ARG A 399 -17.00 -31.48 3.67
N THR A 400 -17.82 -31.25 4.70
CA THR A 400 -17.51 -31.61 6.08
C THR A 400 -17.45 -33.12 6.29
#